data_AF-A0A963L998-F1
#
_entry.id   AF-A0A963L998-F1
#
_cell.length_a   1.000
_cell.length_b   1.000
_cell.length_c   1.000
_cell.angle_alpha   90.00
_cell.angle_beta   90.00
_cell.angle_gamma   90.00
#
_symmetry.space_group_name_H-M   'P 1'
#
loop_
_entity.id
_entity.type
_entity.pdbx_description
1 polymer ?
#
loop_
_entity_poly.entity_id
_entity_poly.type
_entity_poly.pdbx_seq_one_letter_code
_entity_poly.pdbx_strand_id
1 'polypeptide(L)' 'PRFVPRAAGLYVFAGLASRGITWAALGARTLASQISGAPCPLEASLLDAVDAARFASRRARRG' A
#
# COMPACT_ATOMS: atom_id res chain seq x y z
N PRO A 1 2.21 6.12 -3.67
CA PRO A 1 3.10 7.00 -4.44
C PRO A 1 3.69 6.38 -5.69
N ARG A 2 3.17 6.78 -6.83
CA ARG A 2 3.53 6.23 -8.14
C ARG A 2 4.97 6.51 -8.61
N PHE A 3 5.64 7.52 -8.03
CA PHE A 3 6.96 7.99 -8.49
C PHE A 3 8.14 7.63 -7.59
N VAL A 4 7.97 6.69 -6.65
CA VAL A 4 9.06 6.22 -5.80
C VAL A 4 9.57 4.89 -6.34
N PRO A 5 10.88 4.74 -6.63
CA PRO A 5 11.45 3.49 -7.14
C PRO A 5 11.08 2.28 -6.28
N ARG A 6 10.76 1.16 -6.93
CA ARG A 6 10.34 -0.10 -6.28
C ARG A 6 11.39 -1.18 -6.51
N ALA A 7 11.57 -2.06 -5.52
CA ALA A 7 12.28 -3.30 -5.72
C ALA A 7 11.36 -4.30 -6.44
N ALA A 8 11.80 -4.83 -7.59
CA ALA A 8 11.01 -5.75 -8.39
C ALA A 8 10.70 -7.04 -7.60
N GLY A 9 9.44 -7.48 -7.64
CA GLY A 9 8.98 -8.70 -6.95
C GLY A 9 8.85 -8.58 -5.43
N LEU A 10 9.20 -7.45 -4.82
CA LEU A 10 9.09 -7.25 -3.37
C LEU A 10 7.79 -6.51 -3.01
N TYR A 11 7.02 -7.13 -2.12
CA TYR A 11 5.79 -6.59 -1.57
C TYR A 11 5.83 -6.62 -0.04
N VAL A 12 5.16 -5.68 0.61
CA VAL A 12 5.13 -5.60 2.08
C VAL A 12 3.73 -5.29 2.58
N PHE A 13 3.30 -6.04 3.60
CA PHE A 13 2.10 -5.75 4.38
C PHE A 13 2.47 -5.78 5.86
N ALA A 14 2.71 -4.59 6.40
CA ALA A 14 3.27 -4.38 7.74
C ALA A 14 2.64 -3.15 8.41
N GLY A 15 3.04 -2.87 9.65
CA GLY A 15 2.56 -1.69 10.40
C GLY A 15 1.14 -1.81 10.93
N LEU A 16 0.67 -3.04 11.18
CA LEU A 16 -0.69 -3.32 11.62
C LEU A 16 -0.94 -3.10 13.13
N ALA A 17 0.13 -3.16 13.94
CA ALA A 17 0.08 -2.99 15.39
C ALA A 17 -1.03 -3.84 16.06
N SER A 18 -1.70 -3.31 17.10
CA SER A 18 -2.77 -3.99 17.84
C SER A 18 -4.08 -4.17 17.07
N ARG A 19 -4.19 -3.66 15.84
CA ARG A 19 -5.40 -3.74 15.00
C ARG A 19 -5.22 -4.68 13.80
N GLY A 20 -4.27 -5.61 13.88
CA GLY A 20 -3.99 -6.55 12.79
C GLY A 20 -5.20 -7.36 12.35
N ILE A 21 -6.00 -7.88 13.28
CA ILE A 21 -7.20 -8.66 12.97
C ILE A 21 -8.19 -7.84 12.13
N THR A 22 -8.41 -6.57 12.49
CA THR A 22 -9.31 -5.67 11.75
C THR A 22 -8.85 -5.43 10.32
N TRP A 23 -7.54 -5.26 10.11
CA TRP A 23 -6.98 -4.89 8.81
C TRP A 23 -6.63 -6.09 7.92
N ALA A 24 -6.41 -7.27 8.50
CA ALA A 24 -5.84 -8.43 7.81
C ALA A 24 -6.60 -8.79 6.53
N ALA A 25 -7.94 -8.91 6.60
CA ALA A 25 -8.73 -9.40 5.47
C ALA A 25 -8.74 -8.43 4.27
N LEU A 26 -8.89 -7.13 4.50
CA LEU A 26 -8.91 -6.14 3.42
C LEU A 26 -7.49 -5.86 2.91
N GLY A 27 -6.51 -5.76 3.81
CA GLY A 27 -5.11 -5.52 3.47
C GLY A 27 -4.48 -6.67 2.68
N ALA A 28 -4.75 -7.93 3.07
CA ALA A 28 -4.25 -9.10 2.34
C ALA A 28 -4.87 -9.19 0.93
N ARG A 29 -6.17 -8.93 0.77
CA ARG A 29 -6.81 -8.89 -0.56
C ARG A 29 -6.24 -7.79 -1.45
N THR A 30 -5.98 -6.63 -0.87
CA THR A 30 -5.33 -5.50 -1.57
C THR A 30 -3.91 -5.86 -2.00
N LEU A 31 -3.13 -6.53 -1.14
CA LEU A 31 -1.80 -7.01 -1.49
C LEU A 31 -1.85 -8.08 -2.60
N ALA A 32 -2.76 -9.04 -2.47
CA ALA A 32 -2.95 -10.11 -3.44
C ALA A 32 -3.35 -9.58 -4.82
N SER A 33 -4.20 -8.55 -4.89
CA SER A 33 -4.57 -7.93 -6.16
C SER A 33 -3.37 -7.24 -6.82
N GLN A 34 -2.45 -6.65 -6.04
CA GLN A 34 -1.22 -6.05 -6.56
C GLN A 34 -0.20 -7.10 -7.06
N ILE A 35 -0.15 -8.26 -6.42
CA ILE A 35 0.71 -9.38 -6.84
C ILE A 35 0.17 -10.05 -8.10
N SER A 36 -1.15 -10.27 -8.16
CA SER A 36 -1.80 -11.02 -9.24
C SER A 36 -2.24 -10.18 -10.44
N GLY A 37 -2.30 -8.85 -10.29
CA GLY A 37 -2.91 -7.97 -11.29
C GLY A 37 -4.44 -8.01 -11.30
N ALA A 38 -5.07 -8.68 -10.33
CA ALA A 38 -6.53 -8.70 -10.20
C ALA A 38 -7.09 -7.31 -9.86
N PRO A 39 -8.39 -7.05 -10.08
CA PRO A 39 -9.03 -5.80 -9.69
C PRO A 39 -8.81 -5.47 -8.21
N CYS A 40 -8.32 -4.26 -7.94
CA CYS A 40 -8.06 -3.80 -6.58
C CYS A 40 -9.37 -3.41 -5.88
N PRO A 41 -9.60 -3.86 -4.62
CA PRO A 41 -10.84 -3.55 -3.90
C PRO A 41 -10.86 -2.14 -3.28
N LEU A 42 -9.78 -1.36 -3.44
CA LEU A 42 -9.63 -0.03 -2.84
C LEU A 42 -9.49 1.06 -3.91
N GLU A 43 -10.02 2.23 -3.61
CA GLU A 43 -9.82 3.44 -4.38
C GLU A 43 -8.36 3.90 -4.34
N ALA A 44 -7.93 4.58 -5.40
CA ALA A 44 -6.55 5.05 -5.55
C ALA A 44 -6.07 5.93 -4.38
N SER A 45 -6.95 6.75 -3.81
CA SER A 45 -6.63 7.62 -2.67
C SER A 45 -6.32 6.84 -1.40
N LEU A 46 -7.03 5.73 -1.15
CA LEU A 46 -6.77 4.83 -0.03
C LEU A 46 -5.47 4.05 -0.24
N LEU A 47 -5.21 3.59 -1.46
CA LEU A 47 -3.94 2.95 -1.81
C LEU A 47 -2.76 3.88 -1.54
N ASP A 48 -2.84 5.14 -1.97
CA ASP A 48 -1.81 6.14 -1.69
C ASP A 48 -1.66 6.45 -0.19
N ALA A 49 -2.73 6.29 0.61
CA ALA A 49 -2.70 6.49 2.05
C ALA A 49 -2.02 5.34 2.80
N VAL A 50 -2.05 4.10 2.28
CA VAL A 50 -1.43 2.92 2.90
C VAL A 50 -0.10 2.50 2.29
N ASP A 51 0.27 3.08 1.15
CA ASP A 51 1.54 2.80 0.48
C ASP A 51 2.76 3.07 1.38
N ALA A 52 3.73 2.15 1.38
CA ALA A 52 4.95 2.23 2.18
C ALA A 52 5.74 3.53 1.92
N ALA A 53 5.69 4.08 0.71
CA ALA A 53 6.38 5.29 0.32
C ALA A 53 5.59 6.58 0.63
N ARG A 54 4.41 6.51 1.29
CA ARG A 54 3.51 7.65 1.50
C ARG A 54 4.18 8.86 2.15
N PHE A 55 5.13 8.65 3.07
CA PHE A 55 5.81 9.75 3.75
C PHE A 55 6.80 10.47 2.84
N ALA A 56 7.60 9.73 2.06
CA ALA A 56 8.51 10.30 1.06
C ALA A 56 7.74 11.14 0.03
N SER A 57 6.62 10.61 -0.46
CA SER A 57 5.77 11.34 -1.42
C SER A 57 5.03 12.54 -0.84
N ARG A 58 4.60 12.46 0.42
CA ARG A 58 4.03 13.63 1.12
C ARG A 58 5.07 14.74 1.27
N ARG A 59 6.32 14.37 1.59
CA ARG A 59 7.43 15.32 1.68
C ARG A 59 7.73 15.95 0.31
N ALA A 60 7.80 15.16 -0.74
CA ALA A 60 8.07 15.64 -2.10
C ALA A 60 6.99 16.59 -2.65
N ARG A 61 5.74 16.52 -2.18
CA ARG A 61 4.66 17.45 -2.57
C ARG A 61 4.66 18.78 -1.82
N ARG A 62 5.43 18.90 -0.74
CA ARG A 62 5.48 20.10 0.12
C ARG A 62 6.68 20.99 -0.16
N GLY A 63 7.63 20.52 -0.97
CA GLY A 63 8.70 21.34 -1.55
C GLY A 63 8.31 21.76 -2.96
#